data_AF-A0A3B9IEG6-F1
#
_entry.id   AF-A0A3B9IEG6-F1
#
_cell.length_a   1.000
_cell.length_b   1.000
_cell.length_c   1.000
_cell.angle_alpha   90.00
_cell.angle_beta   90.00
_cell.angle_gamma   90.00
#
_symmetry.space_group_name_H-M   'P 1'
#
loop_
_entity.id
_entity.type
_entity.pdbx_description
1 polymer ?
#
loop_
_entity_poly.entity_id
_entity_poly.type
_entity_poly.pdbx_seq_one_letter_code
_entity_poly.pdbx_strand_id
1 'polypeptide(L)'
;MNAPLAAGTSAGDALIAYVDALTQGRYDATPPAANDPLGLAILRLGARLAEQAREDTDRIVGACIDSAEASVGVVHAVAAARDLEARTAGAASAVAELAASGNRVREGGRRAAEAAAVANEQAEAGVRQLRASARSVATLADGVTAAAGRVDALAAASEQIDAIVGSIEAIARQTRLLALNAT
;
A
#
# COMPACT_ATOMS: atom_id res chain seq x y z
N MET A 1 -0.66 72.37 82.39
CA MET A 1 -0.26 71.00 82.74
C MET A 1 -1.46 70.28 83.31
N ASN A 2 -2.28 69.69 82.44
CA ASN A 2 -3.20 68.58 82.76
C ASN A 2 -3.85 68.08 81.47
N ALA A 3 -3.28 67.02 80.91
CA ALA A 3 -3.96 66.06 80.05
C ALA A 3 -3.41 64.70 80.50
N PRO A 4 -4.30 63.77 80.88
CA PRO A 4 -4.82 62.88 79.86
C PRO A 4 -6.33 62.63 79.98
N LEU A 5 -7.03 62.71 78.85
CA LEU A 5 -8.34 62.06 78.67
C LEU A 5 -8.06 60.71 78.01
N ALA A 6 -8.23 59.65 78.79
CA ALA A 6 -8.29 58.29 78.27
C ALA A 6 -9.51 58.18 77.34
N ALA A 7 -9.27 58.18 76.02
CA ALA A 7 -10.25 57.76 75.05
C ALA A 7 -10.37 56.23 75.15
N GLY A 8 -11.20 55.78 76.09
CA GLY A 8 -11.65 54.39 76.14
C GLY A 8 -12.54 54.14 74.94
N THR A 9 -12.04 53.44 73.93
CA THR A 9 -12.85 52.84 72.87
C THR A 9 -13.95 52.02 73.56
N SER A 10 -15.22 52.35 73.33
CA SER A 10 -16.28 51.58 73.97
C SER A 10 -16.23 50.14 73.45
N ALA A 11 -16.53 49.16 74.30
CA ALA A 11 -16.52 47.74 73.89
C ALA A 11 -17.45 47.48 72.69
N GLY A 12 -18.49 48.31 72.51
CA GLY A 12 -19.39 48.26 71.36
C GLY A 12 -18.74 48.72 70.05
N ASP A 13 -17.92 49.79 70.07
CA ASP A 13 -17.26 50.29 68.86
C ASP A 13 -16.24 49.27 68.31
N ALA A 14 -15.55 48.56 69.21
CA ALA A 14 -14.63 47.48 68.84
C ALA A 14 -15.36 46.27 68.22
N LEU A 15 -16.56 45.96 68.71
CA LEU A 15 -17.40 44.89 68.18
C LEU A 15 -17.96 45.23 66.80
N ILE A 16 -18.40 46.48 66.59
CA ILE A 16 -18.87 46.98 65.30
C ILE A 16 -17.73 46.91 64.26
N ALA A 17 -16.53 47.38 64.62
CA ALA A 17 -15.36 47.29 63.74
C ALA A 17 -14.99 45.84 63.38
N TYR A 18 -15.17 44.89 64.31
CA TYR A 18 -14.97 43.47 64.06
C TYR A 18 -16.01 42.90 63.08
N VAL A 19 -17.29 43.24 63.26
CA VAL A 19 -18.36 42.83 62.33
C VAL A 19 -18.14 43.43 60.93
N ASP A 20 -17.73 44.69 60.84
CA ASP A 20 -17.38 45.31 59.57
C ASP A 20 -16.19 44.61 58.91
N ALA A 21 -15.21 44.14 59.68
CA ALA A 21 -14.12 43.33 59.15
C ALA A 21 -14.61 41.98 58.61
N LEU A 22 -15.49 41.28 59.34
CA LEU A 22 -16.08 40.01 58.91
C LEU A 22 -16.91 40.16 57.63
N THR A 23 -17.72 41.23 57.52
CA THR A 23 -18.53 41.50 56.31
C THR A 23 -17.67 41.84 55.09
N GLN A 24 -16.45 42.32 55.30
CA GLN A 24 -15.46 42.54 54.25
C GLN A 24 -14.61 41.28 53.95
N GLY A 25 -14.94 40.12 54.55
CA GLY A 25 -14.21 38.87 54.37
C GLY A 25 -12.87 38.79 55.09
N ARG A 26 -12.56 39.76 55.98
CA ARG A 26 -11.34 39.78 56.81
C ARG A 26 -11.55 38.94 58.06
N TYR A 27 -11.52 37.63 57.88
CA TYR A 27 -11.72 36.65 58.95
C TYR A 27 -10.49 36.47 59.87
N ASP A 28 -9.38 37.10 59.53
CA ASP A 28 -8.12 37.16 60.28
C ASP A 28 -8.08 38.31 61.31
N ALA A 29 -9.12 39.15 61.35
CA ALA A 29 -9.21 40.26 62.29
C ALA A 29 -9.19 39.77 63.76
N THR A 30 -8.44 40.48 64.61
CA THR A 30 -8.31 40.12 66.03
C THR A 30 -9.65 40.31 66.76
N PRO A 31 -10.17 39.26 67.44
CA PRO A 31 -11.44 39.37 68.15
C PRO A 31 -11.30 40.31 69.37
N PRO A 32 -12.22 41.28 69.55
CA PRO A 32 -12.22 42.15 70.73
C PRO A 32 -12.64 41.39 72.00
N ALA A 33 -12.24 41.88 73.17
CA ALA A 33 -12.69 41.34 74.44
C ALA A 33 -14.17 41.67 74.68
N ALA A 34 -15.02 40.64 74.76
CA ALA A 34 -16.45 40.79 75.02
C ALA A 34 -16.89 39.87 76.17
N ASN A 35 -17.64 40.43 77.11
CA ASN A 35 -18.14 39.72 78.30
C ASN A 35 -19.66 39.57 78.32
N ASP A 36 -20.36 40.23 77.39
CA ASP A 36 -21.81 40.14 77.27
C ASP A 36 -22.24 39.01 76.30
N PRO A 37 -23.46 38.46 76.45
CA PRO A 37 -23.93 37.36 75.63
C PRO A 37 -23.95 37.64 74.12
N LEU A 38 -24.21 38.89 73.71
CA LEU A 38 -24.27 39.29 72.30
C LEU A 38 -22.86 39.34 71.69
N GLY A 39 -21.90 39.94 72.39
CA GLY A 39 -20.50 39.93 71.99
C GLY A 39 -19.93 38.52 71.84
N LEU A 40 -20.21 37.62 72.79
CA LEU A 40 -19.81 36.21 72.68
C LEU A 40 -20.46 35.49 71.48
N ALA A 41 -21.72 35.79 71.15
CA ALA A 41 -22.39 35.21 69.98
C ALA A 41 -21.76 35.69 68.66
N ILE A 42 -21.40 36.98 68.57
CA ILE A 42 -20.71 37.56 67.40
C ILE A 42 -19.32 36.94 67.22
N LEU A 43 -18.56 36.75 68.31
CA LEU A 43 -17.25 36.08 68.26
C LEU A 43 -17.38 34.62 67.77
N ARG A 44 -18.39 33.88 68.24
CA ARG A 44 -18.68 32.51 67.75
C ARG A 44 -19.04 32.49 66.28
N LEU A 45 -19.84 33.46 65.82
CA LEU A 45 -20.18 33.60 64.41
C LEU A 45 -18.95 33.90 63.56
N GLY A 46 -18.11 34.85 63.99
CA GLY A 46 -16.85 35.19 63.32
C GLY A 46 -15.91 34.00 63.20
N ALA A 47 -15.72 33.24 64.28
CA ALA A 47 -14.93 32.00 64.26
C ALA A 47 -15.49 30.97 63.27
N ARG A 48 -16.82 30.79 63.24
CA ARG A 48 -17.48 29.86 62.31
C ARG A 48 -17.37 30.31 60.85
N LEU A 49 -17.50 31.61 60.57
CA LEU A 49 -17.30 32.15 59.22
C LEU A 49 -15.84 32.00 58.77
N ALA A 50 -14.87 32.22 59.67
CA ALA A 50 -13.45 32.02 59.38
C ALA A 50 -13.13 30.56 59.05
N GLU A 51 -13.71 29.62 59.80
CA GLU A 51 -13.58 28.18 59.54
C GLU A 51 -14.22 27.79 58.21
N GLN A 52 -15.45 28.23 57.95
CA GLN A 52 -16.13 27.98 56.69
C GLN A 52 -15.38 28.56 55.48
N ALA A 53 -14.82 29.77 55.59
CA ALA A 53 -14.04 30.38 54.51
C ALA A 53 -12.74 29.61 54.20
N ARG A 54 -12.10 29.05 55.23
CA ARG A 54 -10.93 28.17 55.05
C ARG A 54 -11.33 26.87 54.36
N GLU A 55 -12.38 26.21 54.83
CA GLU A 55 -12.91 24.98 54.20
C GLU A 55 -13.31 25.20 52.74
N ASP A 56 -13.94 26.34 52.43
CA ASP A 56 -14.34 26.70 51.07
C ASP A 56 -13.12 26.92 50.16
N THR A 57 -12.08 27.59 50.68
CA THR A 57 -10.82 27.78 49.94
C THR A 57 -10.13 26.45 49.67
N ASP A 58 -10.03 25.57 50.66
CA ASP A 58 -9.44 24.23 50.50
C ASP A 58 -10.20 23.40 49.46
N ARG A 59 -11.53 23.48 49.46
CA ARG A 59 -12.38 22.80 48.47
C ARG A 59 -12.17 23.33 47.05
N ILE A 60 -12.07 24.66 46.90
CA ILE A 60 -11.81 25.29 45.60
C ILE A 60 -10.43 24.89 45.08
N VAL A 61 -9.41 24.91 45.94
CA VAL A 61 -8.06 24.47 45.57
C VAL A 61 -8.06 23.00 45.13
N GLY A 62 -8.74 22.13 45.87
CA GLY A 62 -8.92 20.72 45.49
C GLY A 62 -9.56 20.56 44.11
N ALA A 63 -10.68 21.25 43.87
CA ALA A 63 -11.36 21.22 42.57
C ALA A 63 -10.47 21.75 41.42
N CYS A 64 -9.64 22.77 41.67
CA CYS A 64 -8.69 23.28 40.69
C CYS A 64 -7.59 22.26 40.35
N ILE A 65 -7.09 21.50 41.35
CA ILE A 65 -6.11 20.44 41.13
C ILE A 65 -6.74 19.32 40.29
N ASP A 66 -7.92 18.83 40.67
CA ASP A 66 -8.65 17.80 39.92
C ASP A 66 -8.90 18.24 38.47
N SER A 67 -9.30 19.50 38.27
CA SER A 67 -9.51 20.07 36.94
C SER A 67 -8.21 20.20 36.14
N ALA A 68 -7.09 20.53 36.78
CA ALA A 68 -5.80 20.61 36.12
C ALA A 68 -5.31 19.22 35.67
N GLU A 69 -5.45 18.21 36.52
CA GLU A 69 -5.13 16.82 36.18
C GLU A 69 -6.00 16.31 35.02
N ALA A 70 -7.31 16.56 35.06
CA ALA A 70 -8.21 16.23 33.96
C ALA A 70 -7.79 16.92 32.65
N SER A 71 -7.37 18.19 32.71
CA SER A 71 -6.89 18.94 31.55
C SER A 71 -5.64 18.32 30.93
N VAL A 72 -4.69 17.87 31.77
CA VAL A 72 -3.51 17.13 31.31
C VAL A 72 -3.91 15.82 30.62
N GLY A 73 -4.88 15.09 31.18
CA GLY A 73 -5.45 13.90 30.55
C GLY A 73 -6.02 14.17 29.16
N VAL A 74 -6.78 15.26 29.00
CA VAL A 74 -7.32 15.68 27.69
C VAL A 74 -6.20 16.00 26.70
N VAL A 75 -5.14 16.70 27.11
CA VAL A 75 -3.98 17.00 26.24
C VAL A 75 -3.34 15.72 25.71
N HIS A 76 -3.13 14.72 26.58
CA HIS A 76 -2.59 13.43 26.16
C HIS A 76 -3.53 12.68 25.21
N ALA A 77 -4.84 12.68 25.48
CA ALA A 77 -5.83 12.04 24.61
C ALA A 77 -5.84 12.67 23.21
N VAL A 78 -5.77 14.00 23.12
CA VAL A 78 -5.68 14.71 21.83
C VAL A 78 -4.39 14.35 21.09
N ALA A 79 -3.26 14.26 21.79
CA ALA A 79 -2.00 13.85 21.17
C ALA A 79 -2.07 12.41 20.62
N ALA A 80 -2.65 11.48 21.38
CA ALA A 80 -2.85 10.09 20.96
C ALA A 80 -3.81 9.99 19.76
N ALA A 81 -4.89 10.78 19.75
CA ALA A 81 -5.83 10.83 18.62
C ALA A 81 -5.14 11.30 17.34
N ARG A 82 -4.29 12.33 17.41
CA ARG A 82 -3.52 12.82 16.24
C ARG A 82 -2.53 11.78 15.71
N ASP A 83 -1.85 11.03 16.58
CA ASP A 83 -0.97 9.93 16.16
C ASP A 83 -1.77 8.81 15.47
N LEU A 84 -2.94 8.45 16.01
CA LEU A 84 -3.83 7.47 15.40
C LEU A 84 -4.35 7.93 14.03
N GLU A 85 -4.74 9.19 13.89
CA GLU A 85 -5.15 9.80 12.62
C GLU A 85 -4.03 9.71 11.58
N ALA A 86 -2.80 10.07 11.94
CA ALA A 86 -1.65 10.00 11.05
C ALA A 86 -1.37 8.56 10.57
N ARG A 87 -1.43 7.58 11.49
CA ARG A 87 -1.26 6.15 11.14
C ARG A 87 -2.38 5.64 10.24
N THR A 88 -3.62 6.06 10.51
CA THR A 88 -4.79 5.66 9.71
C THR A 88 -4.72 6.23 8.31
N ALA A 89 -4.28 7.49 8.16
CA ALA A 89 -4.04 8.11 6.85
C ALA A 89 -2.95 7.36 6.07
N GLY A 90 -1.84 6.99 6.73
CA GLY A 90 -0.78 6.18 6.13
C GLY A 90 -1.27 4.79 5.69
N ALA A 91 -2.07 4.12 6.52
CA ALA A 91 -2.67 2.84 6.19
C ALA A 91 -3.64 2.94 5.00
N ALA A 92 -4.48 3.98 4.94
CA ALA A 92 -5.37 4.22 3.81
C ALA A 92 -4.59 4.42 2.49
N SER A 93 -3.48 5.16 2.54
CA SER A 93 -2.59 5.32 1.38
C SER A 93 -2.00 3.98 0.94
N ALA A 94 -1.48 3.18 1.87
CA ALA A 94 -0.92 1.86 1.55
C ALA A 94 -1.97 0.91 0.93
N VAL A 95 -3.22 0.95 1.42
CA VAL A 95 -4.34 0.19 0.85
C VAL A 95 -4.62 0.63 -0.59
N ALA A 96 -4.59 1.95 -0.87
CA ALA A 96 -4.78 2.46 -2.23
C ALA A 96 -3.66 1.99 -3.18
N GLU A 97 -2.40 2.01 -2.72
CA GLU A 97 -1.27 1.48 -3.49
C GLU A 97 -1.37 -0.03 -3.75
N LEU A 98 -1.81 -0.80 -2.75
CA LEU A 98 -2.05 -2.24 -2.89
C LEU A 98 -3.16 -2.52 -3.90
N ALA A 99 -4.26 -1.76 -3.88
CA ALA A 99 -5.33 -1.89 -4.86
C ALA A 99 -4.84 -1.59 -6.29
N ALA A 100 -4.05 -0.53 -6.46
CA ALA A 100 -3.42 -0.20 -7.74
C ALA A 100 -2.44 -1.30 -8.19
N SER A 101 -1.65 -1.86 -7.28
CA SER A 101 -0.76 -2.99 -7.55
C SER A 101 -1.53 -4.23 -7.99
N GLY A 102 -2.63 -4.57 -7.30
CA GLY A 102 -3.50 -5.69 -7.66
C GLY A 102 -4.09 -5.56 -9.06
N ASN A 103 -4.51 -4.35 -9.45
CA ASN A 103 -4.96 -4.07 -10.81
C ASN A 103 -3.85 -4.26 -11.86
N ARG A 104 -2.62 -3.81 -11.56
CA ARG A 104 -1.46 -4.04 -12.45
C ARG A 104 -1.13 -5.52 -12.60
N VAL A 105 -1.18 -6.30 -11.51
CA VAL A 105 -0.96 -7.76 -11.55
C VAL A 105 -2.03 -8.45 -12.40
N ARG A 106 -3.31 -8.10 -12.21
CA ARG A 106 -4.42 -8.62 -13.03
C ARG A 106 -4.23 -8.32 -14.51
N GLU A 107 -3.89 -7.08 -14.85
CA GLU A 107 -3.67 -6.68 -16.24
C GLU A 107 -2.44 -7.38 -16.85
N GLY A 108 -1.35 -7.52 -16.08
CA GLY A 108 -0.20 -8.33 -16.47
C GLY A 108 -0.56 -9.78 -16.73
N GLY A 109 -1.40 -10.38 -15.87
CA GLY A 109 -1.92 -11.74 -16.05
C GLY A 109 -2.77 -11.89 -17.31
N ARG A 110 -3.66 -10.94 -17.60
CA ARG A 110 -4.46 -10.92 -18.83
C ARG A 110 -3.57 -10.88 -20.07
N ARG A 111 -2.59 -9.97 -20.09
CA ARG A 111 -1.64 -9.85 -21.21
C ARG A 111 -0.78 -11.10 -21.40
N ALA A 112 -0.37 -11.75 -20.31
CA ALA A 112 0.39 -12.99 -20.37
C ALA A 112 -0.46 -14.15 -20.94
N ALA A 113 -1.73 -14.24 -20.55
CA ALA A 113 -2.66 -15.23 -21.09
C ALA A 113 -2.91 -15.01 -22.60
N GLU A 114 -3.08 -13.76 -23.03
CA GLU A 114 -3.21 -13.40 -24.45
C GLU A 114 -1.94 -13.75 -25.24
N ALA A 115 -0.77 -13.42 -24.72
CA ALA A 115 0.50 -13.76 -25.35
C ALA A 115 0.70 -15.29 -25.46
N ALA A 116 0.30 -16.05 -24.44
CA ALA A 116 0.36 -17.51 -24.46
C ALA A 116 -0.61 -18.11 -25.51
N ALA A 117 -1.82 -17.56 -25.63
CA ALA A 117 -2.78 -17.98 -26.65
C ALA A 117 -2.23 -17.74 -28.07
N VAL A 118 -1.69 -16.55 -28.33
CA VAL A 118 -1.05 -16.22 -29.61
C VAL A 118 0.14 -17.14 -29.90
N ALA A 119 0.99 -17.41 -28.90
CA ALA A 119 2.12 -18.32 -29.06
C ALA A 119 1.66 -19.75 -29.40
N ASN A 120 0.57 -20.22 -28.79
CA ASN A 120 -0.01 -21.53 -29.12
C ASN A 120 -0.52 -21.58 -30.57
N GLU A 121 -1.26 -20.55 -31.01
CA GLU A 121 -1.73 -20.46 -32.39
C GLU A 121 -0.58 -20.46 -33.41
N GLN A 122 0.50 -19.72 -33.11
CA GLN A 122 1.70 -19.69 -33.96
C GLN A 122 2.41 -21.04 -33.98
N ALA A 123 2.52 -21.73 -32.84
CA ALA A 123 3.11 -23.06 -32.78
C ALA A 123 2.30 -24.07 -33.61
N GLU A 124 0.97 -24.04 -33.51
CA GLU A 124 0.09 -24.89 -34.33
C GLU A 124 0.22 -24.58 -35.82
N ALA A 125 0.30 -23.31 -36.20
CA ALA A 125 0.57 -22.89 -37.58
C ALA A 125 1.92 -23.41 -38.08
N GLY A 126 2.97 -23.31 -37.25
CA GLY A 126 4.29 -23.85 -37.54
C GLY A 126 4.27 -25.36 -37.76
N VAL A 127 3.54 -26.11 -36.94
CA VAL A 127 3.36 -27.57 -37.13
C VAL A 127 2.68 -27.89 -38.45
N ARG A 128 1.64 -27.12 -38.83
CA ARG A 128 0.97 -27.30 -40.14
C ARG A 128 1.93 -27.05 -41.30
N GLN A 129 2.76 -26.01 -41.22
CA GLN A 129 3.74 -25.68 -42.24
C GLN A 129 4.83 -26.76 -42.35
N LEU A 130 5.38 -27.24 -41.23
CA LEU A 130 6.35 -28.33 -41.21
C LEU A 130 5.81 -29.61 -41.85
N ARG A 131 4.54 -29.96 -41.55
CA ARG A 131 3.88 -31.10 -42.19
C ARG A 131 3.73 -30.91 -43.70
N ALA A 132 3.46 -29.69 -44.17
CA ALA A 132 3.41 -29.40 -45.60
C ALA A 132 4.79 -29.53 -46.25
N SER A 133 5.84 -28.96 -45.64
CA SER A 133 7.22 -29.10 -46.10
C SER A 133 7.67 -30.55 -46.17
N ALA A 134 7.35 -31.37 -45.17
CA ALA A 134 7.68 -32.79 -45.15
C ALA A 134 7.02 -33.54 -46.32
N ARG A 135 5.77 -33.22 -46.65
CA ARG A 135 5.09 -33.79 -47.84
C ARG A 135 5.78 -33.37 -49.14
N SER A 136 6.13 -32.09 -49.29
CA SER A 136 6.84 -31.62 -50.48
C SER A 136 8.20 -32.30 -50.66
N VAL A 137 8.93 -32.54 -49.56
CA VAL A 137 10.20 -33.28 -49.60
C VAL A 137 9.98 -34.74 -50.02
N ALA A 138 8.95 -35.40 -49.51
CA ALA A 138 8.61 -36.77 -49.93
C ALA A 138 8.29 -36.82 -51.45
N THR A 139 7.46 -35.90 -51.94
CA THR A 139 7.16 -35.80 -53.38
C THR A 139 8.41 -35.53 -54.23
N LEU A 140 9.34 -34.69 -53.74
CA LEU A 140 10.60 -34.45 -54.43
C LEU A 140 11.46 -35.72 -54.49
N ALA A 141 11.54 -36.47 -53.39
CA ALA A 141 12.27 -37.74 -53.35
C ALA A 141 11.70 -38.75 -54.36
N ASP A 142 10.37 -38.90 -54.40
CA ASP A 142 9.70 -39.76 -55.38
C ASP A 142 10.01 -39.33 -56.83
N GLY A 143 10.02 -38.02 -57.09
CA GLY A 143 10.39 -37.46 -58.39
C GLY A 143 11.84 -37.73 -58.78
N VAL A 144 12.77 -37.66 -57.83
CA VAL A 144 14.18 -38.00 -58.04
C VAL A 144 14.34 -39.49 -58.37
N THR A 145 13.66 -40.37 -57.64
CA THR A 145 13.66 -41.82 -57.93
C THR A 145 13.10 -42.12 -59.32
N ALA A 146 12.00 -41.47 -59.69
CA ALA A 146 11.43 -41.63 -61.03
C ALA A 146 12.38 -41.12 -62.14
N ALA A 147 13.07 -40.00 -61.91
CA ALA A 147 14.05 -39.47 -62.86
C ALA A 147 15.25 -40.42 -63.03
N ALA A 148 15.77 -41.00 -61.95
CA ALA A 148 16.83 -42.00 -62.00
C ALA A 148 16.42 -43.22 -62.85
N GLY A 149 15.21 -43.75 -62.64
CA GLY A 149 14.70 -44.87 -63.46
C GLY A 149 14.55 -44.52 -64.94
N ARG A 150 14.25 -43.27 -65.29
CA ARG A 150 14.23 -42.81 -66.69
C ARG A 150 15.63 -42.72 -67.30
N VAL A 151 16.64 -42.35 -66.52
CA VAL A 151 18.04 -42.34 -66.94
C VAL A 151 18.51 -43.77 -67.21
N ASP A 152 18.18 -44.72 -66.34
CA ASP A 152 18.51 -46.14 -66.54
C ASP A 152 17.87 -46.70 -67.81
N ALA A 153 16.60 -46.38 -68.06
CA ALA A 153 15.91 -46.78 -69.30
C ALA A 153 16.55 -46.17 -70.56
N LEU A 154 17.01 -44.91 -70.49
CA LEU A 154 17.71 -44.25 -71.59
C LEU A 154 19.10 -44.86 -71.85
N ALA A 155 19.81 -45.28 -70.79
CA ALA A 155 21.08 -45.98 -70.91
C ALA A 155 20.89 -47.32 -71.65
N ALA A 156 19.90 -48.12 -71.25
CA ALA A 156 19.57 -49.39 -71.91
C ALA A 156 19.18 -49.20 -73.39
N ALA A 157 18.42 -48.14 -73.70
CA ALA A 157 18.08 -47.82 -75.10
C ALA A 157 19.32 -47.44 -75.92
N SER A 158 20.26 -46.70 -75.33
CA SER A 158 21.54 -46.36 -75.98
C SER A 158 22.38 -47.60 -76.28
N GLU A 159 22.45 -48.57 -75.37
CA GLU A 159 23.14 -49.85 -75.61
C GLU A 159 22.53 -50.64 -76.77
N GLN A 160 21.20 -50.65 -76.89
CA GLN A 160 20.52 -51.27 -78.04
C GLN A 160 20.87 -50.58 -79.36
N ILE A 161 20.97 -49.25 -79.36
CA ILE A 161 21.39 -48.48 -80.54
C ILE A 161 22.82 -48.85 -80.93
N ASP A 162 23.75 -48.94 -79.97
CA ASP A 162 25.14 -49.33 -80.22
C ASP A 162 25.23 -50.73 -80.86
N ALA A 163 24.43 -51.70 -80.40
CA ALA A 163 24.37 -53.04 -80.99
C ALA A 163 23.87 -53.02 -82.45
N ILE A 164 22.90 -52.15 -82.76
CA ILE A 164 22.39 -51.96 -84.13
C ILE A 164 23.46 -51.30 -85.00
N VAL A 165 24.10 -50.23 -84.53
CA VAL A 165 25.17 -49.53 -85.25
C VAL A 165 26.32 -50.49 -85.56
N GLY A 166 26.75 -51.30 -84.58
CA GLY A 166 27.77 -52.33 -84.80
C GLY A 166 27.38 -53.36 -85.87
N SER A 167 26.10 -53.74 -85.93
CA SER A 167 25.58 -54.61 -86.98
C SER A 167 25.58 -53.93 -88.36
N ILE A 168 25.21 -52.65 -88.42
CA ILE A 168 25.25 -51.85 -89.66
C ILE A 168 26.68 -51.76 -90.18
N GLU A 169 27.67 -51.50 -89.31
CA GLU A 169 29.07 -51.48 -89.72
C GLU A 169 29.54 -52.83 -90.25
N ALA A 170 29.11 -53.94 -89.64
CA ALA A 170 29.43 -55.29 -90.12
C ALA A 170 28.85 -55.54 -91.53
N ILE A 171 27.59 -55.14 -91.76
CA ILE A 171 26.95 -55.21 -93.08
C ILE A 171 27.71 -54.34 -94.07
N ALA A 172 28.04 -53.09 -93.71
CA ALA A 172 28.77 -52.17 -94.59
C ALA A 172 30.14 -52.74 -95.00
N ARG A 173 30.87 -53.38 -94.07
CA ARG A 173 32.12 -54.10 -94.37
C ARG A 173 31.90 -55.27 -95.33
N GLN A 174 30.84 -56.07 -95.12
CA GLN A 174 30.50 -57.17 -96.00
C GLN A 174 30.13 -56.69 -97.42
N THR A 175 29.34 -55.61 -97.53
CA THR A 175 28.97 -55.00 -98.81
C THR A 175 30.19 -54.45 -99.54
N ARG A 176 31.14 -53.85 -98.81
CA ARG A 176 32.41 -53.38 -99.39
C ARG A 176 33.26 -54.54 -99.93
N LEU A 177 33.30 -55.67 -99.23
CA LEU A 177 33.96 -56.89 -99.70
C LEU A 177 33.28 -57.51 -100.92
N LEU A 178 31.93 -57.55 -100.94
CA LEU A 178 31.15 -58.00 -102.09
C LEU A 178 31.40 -57.12 -103.32
N ALA A 179 31.42 -55.80 -103.13
CA ALA A 179 31.71 -54.86 -104.21
C ALA A 179 33.14 -54.99 -104.74
N LEU A 180 34.12 -55.25 -103.87
CA LEU A 180 35.52 -55.47 -104.26
C LEU A 180 35.75 -56.81 -104.99
N ASN A 181 35.00 -57.87 -104.64
CA ASN A 181 35.06 -59.16 -105.32
C ASN A 181 34.27 -59.20 -106.65
N ALA A 182 33.43 -58.19 -106.90
CA ALA A 182 32.60 -58.09 -108.11
C ALA A 182 33.26 -57.22 -109.21
N THR A 183 34.46 -56.70 -108.98
CA THR A 183 35.34 -56.02 -109.96
C THR A 183 36.63 -56.81 -110.11
#